data_AF-A0AAV6RM79-F1
#
_entry.id   AF-A0AAV6RM79-F1
#
_cell.length_a   1.000
_cell.length_b   1.000
_cell.length_c   1.000
_cell.angle_alpha   90.00
_cell.angle_beta   90.00
_cell.angle_gamma   90.00
#
_symmetry.space_group_name_H-M   'P 1'
#
loop_
_entity.id
_entity.type
_entity.pdbx_description
1 polymer ?
#
loop_
_entity_poly.entity_id
_entity_poly.type
_entity_poly.pdbx_seq_one_letter_code
_entity_poly.pdbx_strand_id
1 'polypeptide(L)'
;MIEAITGASKLRSSCEISSPYEKQPWKDSFLWGRAHPSLPAAESRPGETIKIHKSELLDDIQNLRPQIKPVETQIHRREVEEQNKNVVRNRRFLRGKKKFNMDPKTGFIYLVTNNLLEWRAESVAEFLYKEEGLNKTAIGNFLGDREDMHLETLKAFVSLHEFSDLNLVQALRQFLWSFRLPGEAQKIDRMMEAFATRYCDCNPGVFQSTDTCYILSFAIIMLNTSLHNPNVKDKPSLQRFVSMNRGINNGDDLSTELLAKLYASIRSEPFKIPEDDGHDLTLTFFNPDREGWLLKMGGRVKTWKRRWFILTDSCLYYFKYTTDKDPIGIIPLENLSVRKLQEGSKSYCLELFNPKGQKIKACKTENKGQVVQGKHRSYKLSAASADERDTWMDAIRASVTKDPFYDLVSLRKRKVICNADPTDLSGNNT
;
A
#
# COMPACT_ATOMS: atom_id res chain seq x y z
N MET A 1 16.24 26.75 35.98
CA MET A 1 17.55 27.34 36.33
C MET A 1 18.04 28.09 35.08
N ILE A 2 17.79 29.41 35.05
CA ILE A 2 18.52 30.47 34.29
C ILE A 2 18.32 30.46 32.74
N GLU A 3 17.43 31.29 32.15
CA GLU A 3 17.61 32.69 31.68
C GLU A 3 18.88 32.92 30.83
N ALA A 4 18.78 33.05 29.50
CA ALA A 4 18.58 34.29 28.73
C ALA A 4 19.89 35.02 28.33
N ILE A 5 19.79 35.85 27.27
CA ILE A 5 20.64 37.01 26.91
C ILE A 5 21.61 36.83 25.71
N THR A 6 21.06 37.14 24.52
CA THR A 6 21.47 38.16 23.52
C THR A 6 22.93 38.37 23.08
N GLY A 7 23.10 38.63 21.78
CA GLY A 7 24.21 39.47 21.27
C GLY A 7 24.30 39.49 19.74
N ALA A 8 23.95 40.62 19.14
CA ALA A 8 23.78 40.83 17.70
C ALA A 8 25.06 41.33 16.96
N SER A 9 24.91 41.43 15.62
CA SER A 9 25.65 42.28 14.65
C SER A 9 26.96 41.69 14.04
N LYS A 10 27.33 41.86 12.75
CA LYS A 10 26.93 42.80 11.68
C LYS A 10 27.56 42.36 10.32
N LEU A 11 26.89 42.69 9.19
CA LEU A 11 27.40 43.00 7.82
C LEU A 11 28.12 41.90 7.00
N ARG A 12 28.21 41.89 5.65
CA ARG A 12 27.44 42.30 4.45
C ARG A 12 28.29 41.81 3.23
N SER A 13 27.75 41.93 2.00
CA SER A 13 28.41 41.74 0.67
C SER A 13 28.37 40.29 0.14
N SER A 14 28.06 39.96 -1.13
CA SER A 14 27.74 40.70 -2.36
C SER A 14 27.09 39.74 -3.39
N CYS A 15 26.44 40.33 -4.41
CA CYS A 15 26.23 39.94 -5.84
C CYS A 15 26.42 38.46 -6.28
N GLU A 16 25.71 37.88 -7.24
CA GLU A 16 25.16 38.37 -8.51
C GLU A 16 24.48 37.16 -9.18
N ILE A 17 23.30 37.29 -9.82
CA ILE A 17 22.88 36.35 -10.88
C ILE A 17 22.19 37.15 -11.98
N SER A 18 22.85 37.17 -13.14
CA SER A 18 22.35 37.61 -14.44
C SER A 18 21.55 36.49 -15.14
N SER A 19 20.52 36.85 -15.92
CA SER A 19 20.11 36.05 -17.09
C SER A 19 19.25 36.89 -18.07
N PRO A 20 19.27 36.61 -19.40
CA PRO A 20 19.17 37.64 -20.44
C PRO A 20 18.03 37.43 -21.48
N TYR A 21 17.95 38.38 -22.43
CA TYR A 21 17.22 38.41 -23.73
C TYR A 21 15.68 38.43 -23.69
N GLU A 22 14.91 39.11 -24.56
CA GLU A 22 15.03 40.16 -25.59
C GLU A 22 13.65 40.09 -26.30
N LYS A 23 12.96 41.21 -26.61
CA LYS A 23 12.15 41.37 -27.83
C LYS A 23 11.55 42.77 -28.00
N GLN A 24 11.77 43.23 -29.23
CA GLN A 24 11.56 44.48 -29.93
C GLN A 24 10.22 45.26 -29.84
N PRO A 25 10.24 46.51 -30.33
CA PRO A 25 9.19 47.52 -30.15
C PRO A 25 8.22 47.63 -31.34
N TRP A 26 7.03 48.18 -31.07
CA TRP A 26 6.05 48.55 -32.09
C TRP A 26 6.37 49.93 -32.70
N LYS A 27 6.22 50.04 -34.02
CA LYS A 27 6.51 51.20 -34.87
C LYS A 27 5.42 52.29 -34.81
N ASP A 28 5.93 53.52 -34.84
CA ASP A 28 5.53 54.74 -35.59
C ASP A 28 4.11 55.34 -35.51
N SER A 29 4.12 56.63 -35.13
CA SER A 29 3.52 57.81 -35.81
C SER A 29 2.91 58.74 -34.75
N PHE A 30 3.34 59.99 -34.54
CA PHE A 30 3.17 61.12 -35.46
C PHE A 30 4.07 62.32 -35.07
N LEU A 31 4.75 62.89 -36.07
CA LEU A 31 5.08 64.33 -36.38
C LEU A 31 4.97 65.36 -35.24
N TRP A 32 5.95 66.22 -34.93
CA TRP A 32 6.65 67.29 -35.68
C TRP A 32 8.03 67.55 -35.03
N GLY A 33 9.10 68.14 -35.57
CA GLY A 33 9.40 69.02 -36.70
C GLY A 33 10.81 69.61 -36.45
N ARG A 34 11.54 70.00 -37.51
CA ARG A 34 12.97 70.39 -37.52
C ARG A 34 13.35 71.59 -36.63
N ALA A 35 14.62 71.63 -36.21
CA ALA A 35 15.26 72.71 -35.45
C ALA A 35 15.81 73.87 -36.32
N HIS A 36 15.75 75.11 -35.79
CA HIS A 36 16.75 76.23 -35.77
C HIS A 36 16.06 77.62 -35.57
N PRO A 37 16.73 78.73 -35.16
CA PRO A 37 18.01 78.92 -34.46
C PRO A 37 17.97 79.90 -33.24
N SER A 38 19.11 79.96 -32.52
CA SER A 38 19.64 81.08 -31.69
C SER A 38 18.84 81.60 -30.48
N LEU A 39 19.28 81.23 -29.28
CA LEU A 39 19.07 81.98 -28.03
C LEU A 39 20.17 83.05 -27.87
N PRO A 40 19.85 84.30 -27.49
CA PRO A 40 20.82 85.16 -26.82
C PRO A 40 20.97 84.71 -25.37
N ALA A 41 22.20 84.80 -24.87
CA ALA A 41 22.56 84.50 -23.49
C ALA A 41 21.66 85.25 -22.50
N ALA A 42 20.75 84.52 -21.84
CA ALA A 42 20.09 84.93 -20.62
C ALA A 42 20.54 83.95 -19.54
N GLU A 43 21.27 84.45 -18.56
CA GLU A 43 21.60 83.74 -17.32
C GLU A 43 20.31 83.34 -16.60
N SER A 44 19.77 82.16 -16.92
CA SER A 44 18.76 81.50 -16.10
C SER A 44 19.48 80.57 -15.12
N ARG A 45 19.32 80.86 -13.83
CA ARG A 45 20.00 80.16 -12.74
C ARG A 45 19.56 78.68 -12.74
N PRO A 46 20.46 77.71 -13.02
CA PRO A 46 20.08 76.30 -13.13
C PRO A 46 19.44 75.73 -11.86
N GLY A 47 19.75 76.30 -10.69
CA GLY A 47 19.15 75.91 -9.41
C GLY A 47 17.68 76.34 -9.23
N GLU A 48 17.18 77.29 -10.02
CA GLU A 48 15.80 77.81 -9.93
C GLU A 48 14.85 76.92 -10.74
N THR A 49 15.27 76.49 -11.94
CA THR A 49 14.54 75.51 -12.77
C THR A 49 14.44 74.15 -12.08
N ILE A 50 15.51 73.70 -11.42
CA ILE A 50 15.52 72.44 -10.63
C ILE A 50 14.56 72.53 -9.43
N LYS A 51 14.47 73.70 -8.78
CA LYS A 51 13.54 73.91 -7.66
C LYS A 51 12.08 73.87 -8.11
N ILE A 52 11.76 74.48 -9.25
CA ILE A 52 10.41 74.47 -9.83
C ILE A 52 10.03 73.05 -10.21
N HIS A 53 10.89 72.32 -10.92
CA HIS A 53 10.62 70.94 -11.33
C HIS A 53 10.50 69.97 -10.13
N LYS A 54 11.27 70.21 -9.06
CA LYS A 54 11.12 69.48 -7.79
C LYS A 54 9.78 69.78 -7.13
N SER A 55 9.28 71.01 -7.21
CA SER A 55 7.97 71.40 -6.69
C SER A 55 6.84 70.72 -7.46
N GLU A 56 6.93 70.69 -8.79
CA GLU A 56 5.97 70.00 -9.66
C GLU A 56 5.92 68.49 -9.36
N LEU A 57 7.08 67.83 -9.24
CA LEU A 57 7.15 66.41 -8.88
C LEU A 57 6.57 66.13 -7.48
N LEU A 58 6.73 67.04 -6.53
CA LEU A 58 6.16 66.90 -5.18
C LEU A 58 4.63 67.05 -5.22
N ASP A 59 4.11 68.00 -6.00
CA ASP A 59 2.68 68.16 -6.22
C ASP A 59 2.08 66.95 -6.96
N ASP A 60 2.77 66.40 -7.94
CA ASP A 60 2.36 65.17 -8.64
C ASP A 60 2.31 63.98 -7.68
N ILE A 61 3.32 63.78 -6.83
CA ILE A 61 3.30 62.74 -5.79
C ILE A 61 2.13 62.97 -4.83
N GLN A 62 1.86 64.22 -4.46
CA GLN A 62 0.78 64.57 -3.54
C GLN A 62 -0.60 64.38 -4.19
N ASN A 63 -0.72 64.58 -5.49
CA ASN A 63 -1.92 64.35 -6.30
C ASN A 63 -2.14 62.86 -6.64
N LEU A 64 -1.09 62.06 -6.71
CA LEU A 64 -1.17 60.61 -6.94
C LEU A 64 -1.53 59.83 -5.67
N ARG A 65 -1.11 60.27 -4.48
CA ARG A 65 -1.47 59.65 -3.19
C ARG A 65 -2.97 59.39 -2.98
N PRO A 66 -3.89 60.37 -3.19
CA PRO A 66 -5.32 60.14 -3.03
C PRO A 66 -5.90 59.23 -4.12
N GLN A 67 -5.22 59.06 -5.26
CA GLN A 67 -5.62 58.13 -6.32
C GLN A 67 -5.18 56.69 -6.04
N ILE A 68 -4.11 56.49 -5.26
CA ILE A 68 -3.61 55.16 -4.86
C ILE A 68 -4.50 54.55 -3.75
N LYS A 69 -4.99 55.37 -2.82
CA LYS A 69 -5.75 54.92 -1.63
C LYS A 69 -7.02 54.10 -1.97
N PRO A 70 -7.85 54.47 -2.96
CA PRO A 70 -8.99 53.66 -3.39
C PRO A 70 -8.58 52.33 -4.04
N VAL A 71 -7.47 52.32 -4.78
CA VAL A 71 -6.93 51.12 -5.44
C VAL A 71 -6.42 50.13 -4.39
N GLU A 72 -5.67 50.60 -3.38
CA GLU A 72 -5.25 49.78 -2.22
C GLU A 72 -6.46 49.18 -1.50
N THR A 73 -7.50 49.98 -1.28
CA THR A 73 -8.74 49.52 -0.62
C THR A 73 -9.48 48.48 -1.45
N GLN A 74 -9.52 48.63 -2.78
CA GLN A 74 -10.12 47.64 -3.69
C GLN A 74 -9.32 46.34 -3.75
N ILE A 75 -7.99 46.42 -3.76
CA ILE A 75 -7.10 45.25 -3.70
C ILE A 75 -7.36 44.49 -2.40
N HIS A 76 -7.32 45.19 -1.27
CA HIS A 76 -7.55 44.59 0.05
C HIS A 76 -8.94 43.95 0.17
N ARG A 77 -9.98 44.59 -0.37
CA ARG A 77 -11.33 44.02 -0.38
C ARG A 77 -11.41 42.76 -1.23
N ARG A 78 -10.79 42.74 -2.42
CA ARG A 78 -10.72 41.52 -3.26
C ARG A 78 -9.97 40.39 -2.56
N GLU A 79 -8.85 40.69 -1.89
CA GLU A 79 -8.09 39.72 -1.11
C GLU A 79 -8.94 39.10 0.02
N VAL A 80 -9.69 39.90 0.77
CA VAL A 80 -10.60 39.41 1.83
C VAL A 80 -11.74 38.56 1.26
N GLU A 81 -12.31 38.95 0.12
CA GLU A 81 -13.35 38.18 -0.58
C GLU A 81 -12.81 36.83 -1.10
N GLU A 82 -11.59 36.82 -1.65
CA GLU A 82 -10.87 35.62 -2.09
C GLU A 82 -10.57 34.69 -0.91
N GLN A 83 -10.07 35.24 0.20
CA GLN A 83 -9.82 34.50 1.44
C GLN A 83 -11.10 33.86 1.99
N ASN A 84 -12.21 34.61 2.04
CA ASN A 84 -13.50 34.07 2.49
C ASN A 84 -14.01 32.95 1.58
N LYS A 85 -13.87 33.08 0.25
CA LYS A 85 -14.20 32.00 -0.70
C LYS A 85 -13.36 30.75 -0.45
N ASN A 86 -12.06 30.90 -0.22
CA ASN A 86 -11.16 29.80 0.08
C ASN A 86 -11.50 29.11 1.40
N VAL A 87 -11.85 29.86 2.46
CA VAL A 87 -12.29 29.29 3.74
C VAL A 87 -13.57 28.46 3.58
N VAL A 88 -14.55 28.96 2.81
CA VAL A 88 -15.80 28.24 2.55
C VAL A 88 -15.55 27.00 1.69
N ARG A 89 -14.72 27.09 0.65
CA ARG A 89 -14.32 25.96 -0.19
C ARG A 89 -13.63 24.89 0.64
N ASN A 90 -12.66 25.27 1.47
CA ASN A 90 -11.94 24.34 2.36
C ASN A 90 -12.88 23.64 3.35
N ARG A 91 -13.84 24.37 3.95
CA ARG A 91 -14.84 23.77 4.84
C ARG A 91 -15.70 22.71 4.14
N ARG A 92 -16.13 22.99 2.90
CA ARG A 92 -16.87 22.00 2.09
C ARG A 92 -15.99 20.81 1.74
N PHE A 93 -14.73 21.04 1.39
CA PHE A 93 -13.77 19.98 1.08
C PHE A 93 -13.54 19.05 2.26
N LEU A 94 -13.29 19.59 3.46
CA LEU A 94 -13.18 18.81 4.71
C LEU A 94 -14.45 18.00 5.00
N ARG A 95 -15.64 18.54 4.71
CA ARG A 95 -16.90 17.79 4.83
C ARG A 95 -16.98 16.64 3.83
N GLY A 96 -16.47 16.84 2.60
CA GLY A 96 -16.35 15.79 1.60
C GLY A 96 -15.42 14.66 2.04
N LYS A 97 -14.26 14.99 2.61
CA LYS A 97 -13.32 14.01 3.19
C LYS A 97 -13.95 13.20 4.32
N LYS A 98 -14.67 13.86 5.24
CA LYS A 98 -15.43 13.16 6.30
C LYS A 98 -16.49 12.22 5.73
N LYS A 99 -17.19 12.62 4.66
CA LYS A 99 -18.14 11.75 3.96
C LYS A 99 -17.46 10.56 3.31
N PHE A 100 -16.32 10.77 2.64
CA PHE A 100 -15.52 9.70 2.05
C PHE A 100 -15.07 8.67 3.09
N ASN A 101 -14.60 9.13 4.25
CA ASN A 101 -14.16 8.23 5.33
C ASN A 101 -15.29 7.39 5.92
N MET A 102 -16.54 7.84 5.83
CA MET A 102 -17.71 7.07 6.25
C MET A 102 -18.21 6.14 5.13
N ASP A 103 -18.29 6.67 3.90
CA ASP A 103 -18.71 5.94 2.71
C ASP A 103 -18.05 6.59 1.46
N PRO A 104 -17.09 5.91 0.80
CA PRO A 104 -16.35 6.45 -0.34
C PRO A 104 -17.26 6.97 -1.45
N LYS A 105 -18.33 6.22 -1.75
CA LYS A 105 -19.27 6.55 -2.83
C LYS A 105 -19.99 7.87 -2.55
N THR A 106 -20.55 8.04 -1.35
CA THR A 106 -21.18 9.29 -0.92
C THR A 106 -20.19 10.45 -0.85
N GLY A 107 -18.94 10.18 -0.43
CA GLY A 107 -17.86 11.15 -0.42
C GLY A 107 -17.56 11.71 -1.80
N PHE A 108 -17.36 10.83 -2.79
CA PHE A 108 -17.09 11.22 -4.17
C PHE A 108 -18.26 11.96 -4.80
N ILE A 109 -19.49 11.47 -4.66
CA ILE A 109 -20.69 12.16 -5.15
C ILE A 109 -20.73 13.59 -4.60
N TYR A 110 -20.51 13.76 -3.29
CA TYR A 110 -20.50 15.08 -2.69
C TYR A 110 -19.40 15.98 -3.26
N LEU A 111 -18.16 15.49 -3.38
CA LEU A 111 -17.03 16.26 -3.88
C LEU A 111 -17.23 16.69 -5.34
N VAL A 112 -17.76 15.79 -6.17
CA VAL A 112 -18.04 16.05 -7.60
C VAL A 112 -19.19 17.04 -7.77
N THR A 113 -20.32 16.82 -7.10
CA THR A 113 -21.49 17.73 -7.19
C THR A 113 -21.18 19.14 -6.67
N ASN A 114 -20.22 19.29 -5.75
CA ASN A 114 -19.80 20.60 -5.24
C ASN A 114 -18.65 21.23 -6.04
N ASN A 115 -18.24 20.67 -7.18
CA ASN A 115 -17.12 21.14 -8.01
C ASN A 115 -15.81 21.26 -7.21
N LEU A 116 -15.60 20.30 -6.29
CA LEU A 116 -14.39 20.19 -5.47
C LEU A 116 -13.42 19.14 -6.00
N LEU A 117 -13.92 18.18 -6.77
CA LEU A 117 -13.15 17.12 -7.41
C LEU A 117 -13.75 16.81 -8.78
N GLU A 118 -12.93 16.62 -9.79
CA GLU A 118 -13.38 16.13 -11.09
C GLU A 118 -13.47 14.60 -11.09
N TRP A 119 -14.52 14.03 -11.68
CA TRP A 119 -14.69 12.58 -11.80
C TRP A 119 -13.87 12.03 -12.99
N ARG A 120 -12.55 12.08 -12.87
CA ARG A 120 -11.56 11.50 -13.80
C ARG A 120 -10.53 10.69 -13.01
N ALA A 121 -10.00 9.63 -13.62
CA ALA A 121 -9.10 8.69 -12.97
C ALA A 121 -7.88 9.38 -12.34
N GLU A 122 -7.27 10.33 -13.04
CA GLU A 122 -6.09 11.09 -12.62
C GLU A 122 -6.41 11.99 -11.42
N SER A 123 -7.51 12.76 -11.52
CA SER A 123 -7.94 13.68 -10.46
C SER A 123 -8.31 12.92 -9.18
N VAL A 124 -9.00 11.78 -9.32
CA VAL A 124 -9.36 10.90 -8.20
C VAL A 124 -8.11 10.26 -7.60
N ALA A 125 -7.18 9.76 -8.42
CA ALA A 125 -5.92 9.18 -7.96
C ALA A 125 -5.08 10.20 -7.18
N GLU A 126 -4.97 11.43 -7.69
CA GLU A 126 -4.25 12.52 -7.02
C GLU A 126 -4.89 12.88 -5.67
N PHE A 127 -6.22 12.94 -5.62
CA PHE A 127 -6.96 13.11 -4.37
C PHE A 127 -6.65 11.99 -3.38
N LEU A 128 -6.71 10.72 -3.80
CA LEU A 128 -6.47 9.58 -2.90
C LEU A 128 -5.00 9.50 -2.43
N TYR A 129 -4.06 9.97 -3.25
CA TYR A 129 -2.62 9.88 -2.97
C TYR A 129 -2.11 11.06 -2.12
N LYS A 130 -2.48 12.30 -2.47
CA LYS A 130 -1.92 13.51 -1.87
C LYS A 130 -2.70 14.02 -0.65
N GLU A 131 -3.99 13.70 -0.53
CA GLU A 131 -4.81 14.28 0.54
C GLU A 131 -4.65 13.55 1.88
N GLU A 132 -4.30 14.32 2.91
CA GLU A 132 -4.16 13.80 4.28
C GLU A 132 -5.51 13.56 4.97
N GLY A 133 -5.57 12.65 5.94
CA GLY A 133 -6.80 12.42 6.72
C GLY A 133 -7.93 11.70 5.96
N LEU A 134 -7.60 11.07 4.83
CA LEU A 134 -8.44 10.05 4.21
C LEU A 134 -8.20 8.69 4.88
N ASN A 135 -9.28 7.94 5.12
CA ASN A 135 -9.20 6.60 5.68
C ASN A 135 -8.50 5.67 4.67
N LYS A 136 -7.42 5.02 5.12
CA LYS A 136 -6.55 4.21 4.26
C LYS A 136 -7.19 2.87 3.86
N THR A 137 -8.08 2.33 4.68
CA THR A 137 -8.91 1.15 4.38
C THR A 137 -9.95 1.46 3.30
N ALA A 138 -10.60 2.62 3.38
CA ALA A 138 -11.52 3.10 2.37
C ALA A 138 -10.85 3.28 1.00
N ILE A 139 -9.61 3.82 0.99
CA ILE A 139 -8.80 3.94 -0.23
C ILE A 139 -8.53 2.56 -0.85
N GLY A 140 -8.03 1.61 -0.05
CA GLY A 140 -7.72 0.26 -0.55
C GLY A 140 -8.95 -0.48 -1.10
N ASN A 141 -10.08 -0.38 -0.41
CA ASN A 141 -11.34 -0.98 -0.85
C ASN A 141 -11.81 -0.42 -2.19
N PHE A 142 -11.70 0.91 -2.38
CA PHE A 142 -12.07 1.59 -3.61
C PHE A 142 -11.12 1.23 -4.76
N LEU A 143 -9.81 1.33 -4.57
CA LEU A 143 -8.82 1.02 -5.60
C LEU A 143 -8.84 -0.46 -6.00
N GLY A 144 -9.23 -1.34 -5.08
CA GLY A 144 -9.32 -2.77 -5.32
C GLY A 144 -10.56 -3.21 -6.10
N ASP A 145 -11.56 -2.37 -6.35
CA ASP A 145 -12.78 -2.77 -7.07
C ASP A 145 -12.53 -3.08 -8.56
N ARG A 146 -13.52 -3.74 -9.19
CA ARG A 146 -13.40 -4.30 -10.55
C ARG A 146 -13.97 -3.42 -11.66
N GLU A 147 -14.61 -2.30 -11.32
CA GLU A 147 -15.24 -1.43 -12.31
C GLU A 147 -14.17 -0.59 -13.03
N ASP A 148 -14.41 -0.26 -14.31
CA ASP A 148 -13.39 0.34 -15.19
C ASP A 148 -12.78 1.61 -14.61
N MET A 149 -13.61 2.51 -14.06
CA MET A 149 -13.15 3.74 -13.40
C MET A 149 -12.17 3.45 -12.24
N HIS A 150 -12.41 2.39 -11.47
CA HIS A 150 -11.54 2.02 -10.34
C HIS A 150 -10.23 1.42 -10.83
N LEU A 151 -10.26 0.63 -11.91
CA LEU A 151 -9.06 0.05 -12.54
C LEU A 151 -8.17 1.14 -13.15
N GLU A 152 -8.77 2.11 -13.84
CA GLU A 152 -8.06 3.28 -14.38
C GLU A 152 -7.49 4.15 -13.25
N THR A 153 -8.27 4.39 -12.20
CA THR A 153 -7.80 5.13 -11.03
C THR A 153 -6.65 4.41 -10.33
N LEU A 154 -6.69 3.07 -10.21
CA LEU A 154 -5.58 2.29 -9.66
C LEU A 154 -4.31 2.46 -10.49
N LYS A 155 -4.40 2.37 -11.82
CA LYS A 155 -3.24 2.61 -12.71
C LYS A 155 -2.66 4.01 -12.54
N ALA A 156 -3.51 5.04 -12.51
CA ALA A 156 -3.09 6.42 -12.26
C ALA A 156 -2.46 6.58 -10.86
N PHE A 157 -3.05 5.96 -9.84
CA PHE A 157 -2.57 6.01 -8.45
C PHE A 157 -1.19 5.35 -8.28
N VAL A 158 -0.97 4.17 -8.88
CA VAL A 158 0.34 3.52 -8.84
C VAL A 158 1.37 4.33 -9.66
N SER A 159 0.95 5.01 -10.72
CA SER A 159 1.83 5.89 -11.51
C SER A 159 2.33 7.11 -10.75
N LEU A 160 1.62 7.56 -9.71
CA LEU A 160 2.07 8.64 -8.81
C LEU A 160 3.19 8.20 -7.86
N HIS A 161 3.48 6.90 -7.77
CA HIS A 161 4.61 6.40 -6.99
C HIS A 161 5.90 6.41 -7.83
N GLU A 162 6.95 6.95 -7.24
CA GLU A 162 8.30 7.01 -7.82
C GLU A 162 9.14 5.83 -7.33
N PHE A 163 9.16 4.75 -8.12
CA PHE A 163 9.91 3.53 -7.77
C PHE A 163 11.29 3.43 -8.41
N SER A 164 11.69 4.41 -9.22
CA SER A 164 13.02 4.44 -9.85
C SER A 164 14.11 4.42 -8.78
N ASP A 165 15.16 3.63 -9.03
CA ASP A 165 16.33 3.46 -8.15
C ASP A 165 16.01 2.91 -6.74
N LEU A 166 14.77 2.47 -6.49
CA LEU A 166 14.38 1.80 -5.26
C LEU A 166 14.46 0.29 -5.41
N ASN A 167 14.98 -0.39 -4.38
CA ASN A 167 14.82 -1.84 -4.31
C ASN A 167 13.36 -2.21 -3.99
N LEU A 168 13.00 -3.48 -4.24
CA LEU A 168 11.62 -3.94 -4.11
C LEU A 168 11.03 -3.72 -2.71
N VAL A 169 11.81 -3.87 -1.63
CA VAL A 169 11.34 -3.61 -0.26
C VAL A 169 11.05 -2.13 -0.05
N GLN A 170 11.89 -1.22 -0.55
CA GLN A 170 11.69 0.23 -0.44
C GLN A 170 10.43 0.67 -1.19
N ALA A 171 10.24 0.16 -2.42
CA ALA A 171 9.02 0.41 -3.19
C ALA A 171 7.77 -0.13 -2.49
N LEU A 172 7.82 -1.35 -1.92
CA LEU A 172 6.72 -1.93 -1.14
C LEU A 172 6.39 -1.09 0.10
N ARG A 173 7.40 -0.55 0.80
CA ARG A 173 7.17 0.33 1.96
C ARG A 173 6.40 1.58 1.57
N GLN A 174 6.78 2.23 0.47
CA GLN A 174 6.07 3.42 -0.02
C GLN A 174 4.64 3.06 -0.45
N PHE A 175 4.49 1.97 -1.22
CA PHE A 175 3.19 1.55 -1.73
C PHE A 175 2.20 1.18 -0.61
N LEU A 176 2.63 0.35 0.35
CA LEU A 176 1.81 -0.09 1.48
C LEU A 176 1.58 0.99 2.55
N TRP A 177 2.28 2.13 2.46
CA TRP A 177 1.99 3.31 3.27
C TRP A 177 0.82 4.14 2.72
N SER A 178 0.57 4.05 1.42
CA SER A 178 -0.41 4.90 0.75
C SER A 178 -1.86 4.46 0.99
N PHE A 179 -2.10 3.18 1.36
CA PHE A 179 -3.40 2.58 1.59
C PHE A 179 -3.29 1.31 2.45
N ARG A 180 -4.43 0.74 2.88
CA ARG A 180 -4.50 -0.59 3.52
C ARG A 180 -4.96 -1.63 2.50
N LEU A 181 -4.25 -2.74 2.41
CA LEU A 181 -4.67 -3.84 1.53
C LEU A 181 -6.10 -4.30 1.91
N PRO A 182 -6.99 -4.55 0.93
CA PRO A 182 -8.32 -5.10 1.16
C PRO A 182 -8.25 -6.59 1.55
N GLY A 183 -9.26 -7.11 2.24
CA GLY A 183 -9.28 -8.52 2.69
C GLY A 183 -9.58 -9.53 1.59
N GLU A 184 -10.20 -9.11 0.49
CA GLU A 184 -10.59 -9.99 -0.62
C GLU A 184 -9.41 -10.27 -1.56
N ALA A 185 -9.09 -11.55 -1.75
CA ALA A 185 -7.98 -12.02 -2.58
C ALA A 185 -7.94 -11.41 -4.00
N GLN A 186 -9.10 -11.27 -4.66
CA GLN A 186 -9.19 -10.69 -6.00
C GLN A 186 -8.83 -9.20 -6.03
N LYS A 187 -9.10 -8.47 -4.95
CA LYS A 187 -8.74 -7.06 -4.84
C LYS A 187 -7.23 -6.93 -4.59
N ILE A 188 -6.68 -7.74 -3.69
CA ILE A 188 -5.22 -7.80 -3.42
C ILE A 188 -4.46 -8.10 -4.72
N ASP A 189 -4.91 -9.11 -5.48
CA ASP A 189 -4.29 -9.50 -6.75
C ASP A 189 -4.18 -8.32 -7.73
N ARG A 190 -5.28 -7.59 -7.96
CA ARG A 190 -5.28 -6.40 -8.83
C ARG A 190 -4.29 -5.33 -8.38
N MET A 191 -4.25 -5.04 -7.08
CA MET A 191 -3.37 -4.01 -6.54
C MET A 191 -1.90 -4.41 -6.65
N MET A 192 -1.57 -5.66 -6.36
CA MET A 192 -0.20 -6.17 -6.42
C MET A 192 0.28 -6.38 -7.85
N GLU A 193 -0.62 -6.70 -8.79
CA GLU A 193 -0.33 -6.73 -10.23
C GLU A 193 0.04 -5.34 -10.76
N ALA A 194 -0.76 -4.33 -10.40
CA ALA A 194 -0.50 -2.95 -10.79
C ALA A 194 0.84 -2.45 -10.22
N PHE A 195 1.13 -2.78 -8.94
CA PHE A 195 2.41 -2.50 -8.31
C PHE A 195 3.58 -3.17 -9.04
N ALA A 196 3.50 -4.47 -9.29
CA ALA A 196 4.57 -5.22 -9.93
C ALA A 196 4.86 -4.70 -11.34
N THR A 197 3.80 -4.37 -12.10
CA THR A 197 3.93 -3.77 -13.43
C THR A 197 4.68 -2.45 -13.35
N ARG A 198 4.24 -1.53 -12.48
CA ARG A 198 4.91 -0.23 -12.31
C ARG A 198 6.35 -0.37 -11.84
N TYR A 199 6.63 -1.28 -10.91
CA TYR A 199 7.99 -1.49 -10.41
C TYR A 199 8.95 -1.92 -11.53
N CYS A 200 8.52 -2.87 -12.37
CA CYS A 200 9.30 -3.31 -13.53
C CYS A 200 9.49 -2.20 -14.57
N ASP A 201 8.46 -1.38 -14.82
CA ASP A 201 8.55 -0.23 -15.74
C ASP A 201 9.57 0.81 -15.25
N CYS A 202 9.64 1.06 -13.94
CA CYS A 202 10.60 1.98 -13.32
C CYS A 202 12.02 1.40 -13.20
N ASN A 203 12.16 0.07 -13.14
CA ASN A 203 13.43 -0.63 -12.88
C ASN A 203 13.67 -1.73 -13.93
N PRO A 204 13.88 -1.36 -15.20
CA PRO A 204 14.04 -2.32 -16.28
C PRO A 204 15.29 -3.20 -16.05
N GLY A 205 15.15 -4.51 -16.29
CA GLY A 205 16.26 -5.47 -16.18
C GLY A 205 16.50 -6.04 -14.78
N VAL A 206 15.81 -5.58 -13.74
CA VAL A 206 15.91 -6.16 -12.39
C VAL A 206 15.24 -7.54 -12.31
N PHE A 207 14.10 -7.71 -12.98
CA PHE A 207 13.35 -8.98 -13.06
C PHE A 207 13.07 -9.33 -14.51
N GLN A 208 13.06 -10.62 -14.85
CA GLN A 208 12.75 -11.08 -16.21
C GLN A 208 11.27 -10.93 -16.57
N SER A 209 10.37 -10.92 -15.58
CA SER A 209 8.93 -10.76 -15.79
C SER A 209 8.24 -10.05 -14.63
N THR A 210 7.07 -9.46 -14.92
CA THR A 210 6.17 -8.90 -13.90
C THR A 210 5.76 -9.96 -12.89
N ASP A 211 5.55 -11.21 -13.33
CA ASP A 211 5.21 -12.33 -12.44
C ASP A 211 6.32 -12.60 -11.41
N THR A 212 7.60 -12.52 -11.80
CA THR A 212 8.71 -12.63 -10.84
C THR A 212 8.65 -11.55 -9.78
N CYS A 213 8.43 -10.29 -10.18
CA CYS A 213 8.29 -9.17 -9.25
C CYS A 213 7.08 -9.37 -8.30
N TYR A 214 5.95 -9.79 -8.85
CA TYR A 214 4.72 -10.06 -8.12
C TYR A 214 4.93 -11.16 -7.06
N ILE A 215 5.44 -12.33 -7.45
CA ILE A 215 5.64 -13.47 -6.54
C ILE A 215 6.67 -13.12 -5.47
N LEU A 216 7.77 -12.45 -5.84
CA LEU A 216 8.79 -12.04 -4.88
C LEU A 216 8.23 -11.01 -3.88
N SER A 217 7.35 -10.11 -4.32
CA SER A 217 6.68 -9.16 -3.43
C SER A 217 5.88 -9.87 -2.34
N PHE A 218 5.14 -10.93 -2.67
CA PHE A 218 4.46 -11.75 -1.66
C PHE A 218 5.43 -12.51 -0.76
N ALA A 219 6.52 -13.04 -1.31
CA ALA A 219 7.55 -13.69 -0.50
C ALA A 219 8.16 -12.71 0.54
N ILE A 220 8.35 -11.44 0.17
CA ILE A 220 8.81 -10.37 1.07
C ILE A 220 7.76 -10.05 2.14
N ILE A 221 6.48 -9.94 1.78
CA ILE A 221 5.40 -9.68 2.73
C ILE A 221 5.29 -10.84 3.73
N MET A 222 5.34 -12.08 3.26
CA MET A 222 5.33 -13.28 4.12
C MET A 222 6.59 -13.35 5.01
N LEU A 223 7.75 -12.92 4.49
CA LEU A 223 8.98 -12.81 5.27
C LEU A 223 8.82 -11.80 6.42
N ASN A 224 8.16 -10.66 6.19
CA ASN A 224 7.91 -9.67 7.23
C ASN A 224 7.12 -10.29 8.40
N THR A 225 6.01 -10.97 8.11
CA THR A 225 5.25 -11.67 9.14
C THR A 225 6.12 -12.72 9.85
N SER A 226 6.89 -13.50 9.08
CA SER A 226 7.73 -14.57 9.64
C SER A 226 8.83 -14.07 10.58
N LEU A 227 9.40 -12.89 10.32
CA LEU A 227 10.49 -12.34 11.13
C LEU A 227 9.99 -11.53 12.34
N HIS A 228 8.86 -10.85 12.20
CA HIS A 228 8.43 -9.83 13.16
C HIS A 228 7.18 -10.18 13.96
N ASN A 229 6.35 -11.12 13.50
CA ASN A 229 5.22 -11.58 14.30
C ASN A 229 5.74 -12.41 15.50
N PRO A 230 5.48 -12.01 16.76
CA PRO A 230 5.94 -12.73 17.93
C PRO A 230 5.42 -14.18 18.03
N ASN A 231 4.31 -14.48 17.34
CA ASN A 231 3.73 -15.82 17.29
C ASN A 231 4.49 -16.77 16.36
N VAL A 232 5.33 -16.25 15.45
CA VAL A 232 6.19 -17.07 14.59
C VAL A 232 7.51 -17.32 15.28
N LYS A 233 7.72 -18.58 15.68
CA LYS A 233 8.95 -19.00 16.37
C LYS A 233 10.11 -19.30 15.43
N ASP A 234 9.81 -19.93 14.30
CA ASP A 234 10.81 -20.35 13.32
C ASP A 234 11.07 -19.21 12.34
N LYS A 235 11.99 -18.33 12.74
CA LYS A 235 12.37 -17.18 11.92
C LYS A 235 13.29 -17.65 10.79
N PRO A 236 12.87 -17.55 9.52
CA PRO A 236 13.67 -18.05 8.40
C PRO A 236 15.01 -17.32 8.34
N SER A 237 16.10 -18.07 8.17
CA SER A 237 17.43 -17.49 7.92
C SER A 237 17.52 -16.94 6.49
N LEU A 238 18.54 -16.13 6.21
CA LEU A 238 18.83 -15.66 4.85
C LEU A 238 18.96 -16.83 3.87
N GLN A 239 19.71 -17.88 4.23
CA GLN A 239 19.91 -19.05 3.37
C GLN A 239 18.59 -19.76 3.06
N ARG A 240 17.68 -19.83 4.03
CA ARG A 240 16.34 -20.38 3.82
C ARG A 240 15.52 -19.49 2.89
N PHE A 241 15.56 -18.17 3.08
CA PHE A 241 14.87 -17.24 2.18
C PHE A 241 15.37 -17.32 0.74
N VAL A 242 16.69 -17.45 0.53
CA VAL A 242 17.28 -17.69 -0.80
C VAL A 242 16.78 -19.01 -1.38
N SER A 243 16.84 -20.10 -0.60
CA SER A 243 16.37 -21.42 -1.05
C SER A 243 14.89 -21.45 -1.41
N MET A 244 14.03 -20.71 -0.70
CA MET A 244 12.58 -20.66 -0.94
C MET A 244 12.21 -19.96 -2.26
N ASN A 245 13.09 -19.10 -2.75
CA ASN A 245 12.90 -18.27 -3.94
C ASN A 245 13.77 -18.72 -5.13
N ARG A 246 14.32 -19.94 -5.10
CA ARG A 246 14.99 -20.52 -6.28
C ARG A 246 14.02 -20.72 -7.44
N GLY A 247 14.48 -20.50 -8.66
CA GLY A 247 13.73 -20.65 -9.91
C GLY A 247 12.61 -19.62 -10.13
N ILE A 248 12.53 -18.58 -9.29
CA ILE A 248 11.44 -17.58 -9.33
C ILE A 248 11.55 -16.62 -10.53
N ASN A 249 12.71 -16.55 -11.18
CA ASN A 249 12.99 -15.65 -12.30
C ASN A 249 12.81 -16.38 -13.64
N ASN A 250 11.58 -16.81 -13.95
CA ASN A 250 11.26 -17.64 -15.12
C ASN A 250 12.11 -18.92 -15.24
N GLY A 251 12.27 -19.65 -14.13
CA GLY A 251 13.09 -20.86 -14.06
C GLY A 251 14.51 -20.61 -13.56
N ASP A 252 15.03 -19.38 -13.71
CA ASP A 252 16.34 -18.99 -13.18
C ASP A 252 16.29 -18.52 -11.71
N ASP A 253 17.46 -18.47 -11.08
CA ASP A 253 17.67 -17.90 -9.76
C ASP A 253 17.90 -16.39 -9.81
N LEU A 254 17.32 -15.66 -8.87
CA LEU A 254 17.72 -14.27 -8.60
C LEU A 254 19.08 -14.21 -7.91
N SER A 255 19.80 -13.10 -8.10
CA SER A 255 21.12 -12.95 -7.48
C SER A 255 21.02 -13.05 -5.95
N THR A 256 21.93 -13.81 -5.35
CA THR A 256 21.95 -14.00 -3.89
C THR A 256 22.17 -12.67 -3.16
N GLU A 257 22.92 -11.74 -3.77
CA GLU A 257 23.14 -10.40 -3.24
C GLU A 257 21.85 -9.58 -3.18
N LEU A 258 21.00 -9.63 -4.22
CA LEU A 258 19.70 -8.97 -4.23
C LEU A 258 18.81 -9.51 -3.10
N LEU A 259 18.66 -10.83 -3.02
CA LEU A 259 17.85 -11.48 -1.97
C LEU A 259 18.38 -11.19 -0.56
N ALA A 260 19.70 -11.10 -0.40
CA ALA A 260 20.33 -10.71 0.86
C ALA A 260 19.99 -9.28 1.27
N LYS A 261 20.04 -8.32 0.33
CA LYS A 261 19.65 -6.92 0.57
C LYS A 261 18.17 -6.81 0.97
N LEU A 262 17.28 -7.52 0.27
CA LEU A 262 15.84 -7.54 0.57
C LEU A 262 15.57 -8.14 1.96
N TYR A 263 16.17 -9.29 2.27
CA TYR A 263 16.03 -9.95 3.57
C TYR A 263 16.55 -9.08 4.71
N ALA A 264 17.73 -8.47 4.54
CA ALA A 264 18.32 -7.60 5.54
C ALA A 264 17.43 -6.38 5.83
N SER A 265 16.87 -5.76 4.79
CA SER A 265 15.97 -4.60 4.93
C SER A 265 14.69 -4.94 5.69
N ILE A 266 14.05 -6.08 5.40
CA ILE A 266 12.90 -6.52 6.18
C ILE A 266 13.32 -6.85 7.60
N ARG A 267 14.40 -7.61 7.80
CA ARG A 267 14.87 -7.99 9.15
C ARG A 267 15.18 -6.77 10.02
N SER A 268 15.73 -5.69 9.45
CA SER A 268 16.07 -4.48 10.21
C SER A 268 14.84 -3.67 10.62
N GLU A 269 13.84 -3.57 9.75
CA GLU A 269 12.64 -2.77 10.01
C GLU A 269 11.39 -3.48 9.46
N PRO A 270 10.36 -3.77 10.27
CA PRO A 270 9.11 -4.31 9.75
C PRO A 270 8.41 -3.31 8.81
N PHE A 271 7.47 -3.77 7.98
CA PHE A 271 6.58 -2.85 7.28
C PHE A 271 5.79 -2.01 8.29
N LYS A 272 5.79 -0.70 8.09
CA LYS A 272 4.92 0.23 8.82
C LYS A 272 3.64 0.37 8.02
N ILE A 273 2.51 0.11 8.66
CA ILE A 273 1.21 0.22 7.99
C ILE A 273 0.38 1.31 8.69
N PRO A 274 -0.24 2.24 7.96
CA PRO A 274 -0.93 3.40 8.55
C PRO A 274 -2.08 2.99 9.48
N GLU A 275 -2.05 3.39 10.75
CA GLU A 275 -3.07 3.04 11.76
C GLU A 275 -4.45 3.62 11.40
N ASP A 276 -5.50 2.78 11.38
CA ASP A 276 -6.91 3.24 11.31
C ASP A 276 -7.82 2.36 12.20
N ASP A 277 -7.54 1.05 12.39
CA ASP A 277 -8.39 0.17 13.22
C ASP A 277 -7.73 -1.12 13.78
N GLY A 278 -6.41 -1.30 13.65
CA GLY A 278 -5.70 -2.45 14.27
C GLY A 278 -5.89 -3.82 13.59
N HIS A 279 -6.60 -3.90 12.46
CA HIS A 279 -6.79 -5.13 11.67
C HIS A 279 -5.89 -5.14 10.42
N ASP A 280 -4.60 -5.45 10.60
CA ASP A 280 -3.60 -5.38 9.52
C ASP A 280 -3.25 -6.70 8.84
N LEU A 281 -3.44 -6.79 7.51
CA LEU A 281 -3.02 -7.93 6.65
C LEU A 281 -1.53 -8.29 6.73
N THR A 282 -0.62 -7.34 6.93
CA THR A 282 0.82 -7.68 7.00
C THR A 282 1.20 -8.42 8.29
N LEU A 283 0.33 -8.34 9.30
CA LEU A 283 0.40 -9.12 10.54
C LEU A 283 -0.59 -10.30 10.54
N THR A 284 -1.70 -10.24 9.78
CA THR A 284 -2.73 -11.30 9.65
C THR A 284 -2.50 -12.33 8.54
N PHE A 285 -1.29 -12.49 8.00
CA PHE A 285 -0.91 -13.74 7.30
C PHE A 285 -1.03 -15.00 8.19
N PHE A 286 -1.31 -14.84 9.49
CA PHE A 286 -1.76 -15.89 10.41
C PHE A 286 -3.04 -15.51 11.15
N ASN A 287 -4.09 -15.08 10.43
CA ASN A 287 -5.45 -15.12 11.00
C ASN A 287 -5.97 -16.55 10.81
N PRO A 288 -6.21 -17.34 11.87
CA PRO A 288 -6.79 -18.65 11.68
C PRO A 288 -8.19 -18.51 11.07
N ASP A 289 -8.44 -19.23 9.97
CA ASP A 289 -9.78 -19.37 9.38
C ASP A 289 -10.80 -19.75 10.47
N ARG A 290 -10.34 -20.51 11.47
CA ARG A 290 -11.07 -20.76 12.71
C ARG A 290 -10.17 -21.23 13.85
N GLU A 291 -10.53 -20.86 15.09
CA GLU A 291 -9.97 -21.47 16.30
C GLU A 291 -11.06 -21.82 17.32
N GLY A 292 -10.78 -22.74 18.23
CA GLY A 292 -11.77 -23.20 19.21
C GLY A 292 -11.44 -24.54 19.87
N TRP A 293 -12.20 -24.89 20.89
CA TRP A 293 -12.02 -26.15 21.62
C TRP A 293 -12.81 -27.29 20.97
N LEU A 294 -12.14 -28.41 20.67
CA LEU A 294 -12.81 -29.64 20.23
C LEU A 294 -12.33 -30.85 21.04
N LEU A 295 -13.19 -31.86 21.13
CA LEU A 295 -12.82 -33.20 21.55
C LEU A 295 -12.37 -34.00 20.34
N LYS A 296 -11.21 -34.67 20.41
CA LYS A 296 -10.71 -35.55 19.36
C LYS A 296 -10.59 -37.00 19.82
N MET A 297 -10.95 -37.94 18.96
CA MET A 297 -10.70 -39.37 19.20
C MET A 297 -9.22 -39.72 18.92
N GLY A 298 -8.65 -40.60 19.73
CA GLY A 298 -7.32 -41.17 19.50
C GLY A 298 -7.29 -42.20 18.37
N GLY A 299 -6.10 -42.40 17.78
CA GLY A 299 -5.90 -43.28 16.62
C GLY A 299 -5.90 -44.75 16.98
N ARG A 300 -4.80 -45.23 17.60
CA ARG A 300 -4.64 -46.62 18.05
C ARG A 300 -5.49 -46.92 19.29
N VAL A 301 -5.50 -46.00 20.25
CA VAL A 301 -6.33 -46.09 21.47
C VAL A 301 -7.48 -45.10 21.33
N LYS A 302 -8.72 -45.59 21.40
CA LYS A 302 -9.93 -44.80 21.11
C LYS A 302 -10.41 -43.95 22.30
N THR A 303 -9.51 -43.18 22.89
CA THR A 303 -9.83 -42.21 23.96
C THR A 303 -10.15 -40.83 23.38
N TRP A 304 -11.12 -40.14 23.96
CA TRP A 304 -11.42 -38.74 23.65
C TRP A 304 -10.53 -37.78 24.44
N LYS A 305 -10.00 -36.75 23.77
CA LYS A 305 -9.13 -35.74 24.39
C LYS A 305 -9.55 -34.34 23.96
N ARG A 306 -9.72 -33.42 24.91
CA ARG A 306 -9.98 -31.99 24.64
C ARG A 306 -8.70 -31.30 24.17
N ARG A 307 -8.77 -30.60 23.05
CA ARG A 307 -7.63 -29.90 22.44
C ARG A 307 -8.09 -28.55 21.89
N TRP A 308 -7.22 -27.56 21.95
CA TRP A 308 -7.43 -26.28 21.27
C TRP A 308 -7.04 -26.49 19.81
N PHE A 309 -7.96 -26.22 18.89
CA PHE A 309 -7.75 -26.39 17.47
C PHE A 309 -7.59 -25.04 16.81
N ILE A 310 -6.68 -24.98 15.84
CA ILE A 310 -6.45 -23.81 14.98
C ILE A 310 -6.46 -24.33 13.55
N LEU A 311 -7.32 -23.75 12.71
CA LEU A 311 -7.40 -23.99 11.28
C LEU A 311 -6.75 -22.81 10.57
N THR A 312 -5.68 -23.06 9.84
CA THR A 312 -4.96 -22.06 9.06
C THR A 312 -4.13 -22.77 7.99
N ASP A 313 -3.90 -22.14 6.84
CA ASP A 313 -3.04 -22.66 5.75
C ASP A 313 -3.43 -24.09 5.29
N SER A 314 -4.73 -24.35 5.11
CA SER A 314 -5.28 -25.68 4.78
C SER A 314 -4.77 -26.81 5.68
N CYS A 315 -4.39 -26.47 6.92
CA CYS A 315 -3.90 -27.38 7.94
C CYS A 315 -4.71 -27.20 9.23
N LEU A 316 -4.99 -28.32 9.88
CA LEU A 316 -5.65 -28.34 11.17
C LEU A 316 -4.62 -28.70 12.25
N TYR A 317 -4.29 -27.71 13.08
CA TYR A 317 -3.37 -27.81 14.20
C TYR A 317 -4.14 -28.07 15.48
N TYR A 318 -3.55 -28.83 16.42
CA TYR A 318 -4.15 -28.99 17.73
C TYR A 318 -3.15 -29.01 18.87
N PHE A 319 -3.51 -28.34 19.97
CA PHE A 319 -2.67 -28.04 21.13
C PHE A 319 -3.29 -28.59 22.42
N LYS A 320 -2.48 -28.82 23.46
CA LYS A 320 -3.00 -29.25 24.77
C LYS A 320 -3.74 -28.09 25.44
N TYR A 321 -3.13 -26.92 25.39
CA TYR A 321 -3.57 -25.67 25.98
C TYR A 321 -3.49 -24.53 24.96
N THR A 322 -4.26 -23.46 25.17
CA THR A 322 -4.26 -22.26 24.29
C THR A 322 -2.94 -21.49 24.34
N THR A 323 -2.19 -21.63 25.43
CA THR A 323 -0.88 -21.02 25.64
C THR A 323 0.26 -21.90 25.10
N ASP A 324 -0.05 -23.10 24.61
CA ASP A 324 0.97 -23.99 24.10
C ASP A 324 1.55 -23.46 22.81
N LYS A 325 2.86 -23.60 22.76
CA LYS A 325 3.74 -22.95 21.81
C LYS A 325 3.96 -23.86 20.59
N ASP A 326 3.90 -25.18 20.76
CA ASP A 326 4.08 -26.18 19.70
C ASP A 326 2.83 -27.06 19.60
N PRO A 327 2.34 -27.36 18.39
CA PRO A 327 1.18 -28.22 18.23
C PRO A 327 1.51 -29.66 18.66
N ILE A 328 0.55 -30.31 19.32
CA ILE A 328 0.62 -31.75 19.58
C ILE A 328 0.52 -32.52 18.28
N GLY A 329 -0.20 -32.00 17.29
CA GLY A 329 -0.18 -32.59 15.96
C GLY A 329 -0.74 -31.67 14.89
N ILE A 330 -0.40 -32.03 13.66
CA ILE A 330 -0.69 -31.28 12.45
C ILE A 330 -1.37 -32.22 11.48
N ILE A 331 -2.51 -31.80 10.95
CA ILE A 331 -3.31 -32.54 9.98
C ILE A 331 -3.45 -31.69 8.72
N PRO A 332 -2.59 -31.89 7.71
CA PRO A 332 -2.81 -31.35 6.38
C PRO A 332 -4.18 -31.78 5.85
N LEU A 333 -4.96 -30.82 5.35
CA LEU A 333 -6.32 -31.05 4.84
C LEU A 333 -6.35 -31.41 3.34
N GLU A 334 -5.19 -31.45 2.69
CA GLU A 334 -5.04 -31.88 1.30
C GLU A 334 -5.69 -33.23 1.04
N ASN A 335 -6.58 -33.28 0.03
CA ASN A 335 -7.32 -34.49 -0.36
C ASN A 335 -8.20 -35.08 0.75
N LEU A 336 -8.52 -34.32 1.79
CA LEU A 336 -9.46 -34.71 2.82
C LEU A 336 -10.84 -34.10 2.56
N SER A 337 -11.87 -34.72 3.14
CA SER A 337 -13.23 -34.22 3.14
C SER A 337 -13.81 -34.34 4.54
N VAL A 338 -14.82 -33.52 4.84
CA VAL A 338 -15.48 -33.47 6.14
C VAL A 338 -16.95 -33.82 6.03
N ARG A 339 -17.45 -34.66 6.94
CA ARG A 339 -18.86 -35.08 7.02
C ARG A 339 -19.39 -35.11 8.45
N LYS A 340 -20.72 -34.98 8.59
CA LYS A 340 -21.40 -35.17 9.88
C LYS A 340 -21.38 -36.66 10.25
N LEU A 341 -21.16 -36.97 11.52
CA LEU A 341 -21.33 -38.32 12.08
C LEU A 341 -22.59 -38.35 12.94
N GLN A 342 -23.59 -39.14 12.53
CA GLN A 342 -24.84 -39.34 13.26
C GLN A 342 -24.70 -40.43 14.33
N GLU A 343 -23.83 -41.43 14.12
CA GLU A 343 -23.69 -42.59 15.00
C GLU A 343 -22.40 -42.57 15.82
N GLY A 344 -22.55 -42.50 17.14
CA GLY A 344 -21.44 -42.66 18.09
C GLY A 344 -21.74 -42.16 19.51
N SER A 345 -20.87 -42.52 20.45
CA SER A 345 -20.97 -42.23 21.90
C SER A 345 -20.92 -40.74 22.31
N LYS A 346 -20.83 -39.80 21.36
CA LYS A 346 -20.66 -38.36 21.64
C LYS A 346 -21.48 -37.52 20.68
N SER A 347 -22.16 -36.50 21.22
CA SER A 347 -22.95 -35.55 20.44
C SER A 347 -22.08 -34.67 19.54
N TYR A 348 -22.70 -34.11 18.49
CA TYR A 348 -22.12 -33.09 17.61
C TYR A 348 -20.79 -33.51 16.94
N CYS A 349 -20.72 -34.76 16.48
CA CYS A 349 -19.52 -35.31 15.85
C CYS A 349 -19.38 -34.94 14.36
N LEU A 350 -18.13 -34.73 13.94
CA LEU A 350 -17.70 -34.60 12.55
C LEU A 350 -16.50 -35.52 12.28
N GLU A 351 -16.33 -35.92 11.02
CA GLU A 351 -15.23 -36.78 10.58
C GLU A 351 -14.45 -36.16 9.44
N LEU A 352 -13.12 -36.10 9.59
CA LEU A 352 -12.17 -35.87 8.51
C LEU A 352 -11.70 -37.21 7.95
N PHE A 353 -11.90 -37.41 6.66
CA PHE A 353 -11.55 -38.65 5.97
C PHE A 353 -11.00 -38.37 4.58
N ASN A 354 -10.20 -39.29 4.05
CA ASN A 354 -9.80 -39.26 2.65
C ASN A 354 -10.84 -40.02 1.81
N PRO A 355 -11.49 -39.39 0.80
CA PRO A 355 -12.48 -40.05 -0.04
C PRO A 355 -11.96 -41.28 -0.79
N LYS A 356 -10.66 -41.35 -1.08
CA LYS A 356 -9.98 -42.47 -1.74
C LYS A 356 -9.63 -43.62 -0.76
N GLY A 357 -10.04 -43.52 0.51
CA GLY A 357 -9.80 -44.56 1.53
C GLY A 357 -8.35 -44.69 2.01
N GLN A 358 -7.46 -43.77 1.60
CA GLN A 358 -6.05 -43.77 1.99
C GLN A 358 -5.84 -43.33 3.44
N LYS A 359 -4.72 -43.72 4.05
CA LYS A 359 -4.32 -43.22 5.37
C LYS A 359 -4.04 -41.72 5.30
N ILE A 360 -4.45 -40.98 6.32
CA ILE A 360 -4.23 -39.55 6.41
C ILE A 360 -2.77 -39.30 6.81
N LYS A 361 -2.04 -38.54 5.98
CA LYS A 361 -0.68 -38.09 6.28
C LYS A 361 -0.78 -36.98 7.34
N ALA A 362 -0.42 -37.28 8.57
CA ALA A 362 -0.42 -36.33 9.68
C ALA A 362 0.78 -36.63 10.59
N CYS A 363 1.17 -35.69 11.44
CA CYS A 363 2.20 -35.91 12.47
C CYS A 363 1.66 -35.58 13.87
N LYS A 364 2.27 -36.19 14.90
CA LYS A 364 2.00 -35.87 16.30
C LYS A 364 3.26 -36.00 17.17
N THR A 365 3.29 -35.27 18.26
CA THR A 365 4.36 -35.31 19.27
C THR A 365 3.97 -36.29 20.39
N GLU A 366 4.85 -37.23 20.73
CA GLU A 366 4.67 -38.14 21.88
C GLU A 366 5.21 -37.53 23.19
N ASN A 367 4.96 -38.17 24.34
CA ASN A 367 5.29 -37.64 25.67
C ASN A 367 6.79 -37.31 25.88
N LYS A 368 7.69 -37.81 25.02
CA LYS A 368 9.13 -37.52 25.04
C LYS A 368 9.57 -36.42 24.04
N GLY A 369 8.62 -35.70 23.44
CA GLY A 369 8.91 -34.66 22.44
C GLY A 369 9.22 -35.17 21.03
N GLN A 370 9.22 -36.50 20.82
CA GLN A 370 9.48 -37.08 19.49
C GLN A 370 8.27 -36.92 18.57
N VAL A 371 8.51 -36.38 17.36
CA VAL A 371 7.50 -36.28 16.30
C VAL A 371 7.39 -37.62 15.59
N VAL A 372 6.17 -38.17 15.52
CA VAL A 372 5.86 -39.43 14.86
C VAL A 372 4.71 -39.27 13.87
N GLN A 373 4.69 -40.09 12.83
CA GLN A 373 3.58 -40.10 11.87
C GLN A 373 2.28 -40.59 12.54
N GLY A 374 1.20 -39.84 12.34
CA GLY A 374 -0.15 -40.18 12.76
C GLY A 374 -0.64 -41.45 12.06
N LYS A 375 -1.22 -42.38 12.82
CA LYS A 375 -1.72 -43.67 12.31
C LYS A 375 -3.23 -43.66 12.03
N HIS A 376 -3.79 -42.50 11.70
CA HIS A 376 -5.22 -42.30 11.54
C HIS A 376 -5.69 -42.62 10.11
N ARG A 377 -6.75 -43.43 9.99
CA ARG A 377 -7.53 -43.56 8.72
C ARG A 377 -8.57 -42.44 8.59
N SER A 378 -9.10 -41.99 9.72
CA SER A 378 -9.95 -40.81 9.83
C SER A 378 -9.75 -40.12 11.19
N TYR A 379 -10.12 -38.85 11.27
CA TYR A 379 -10.19 -38.09 12.52
C TYR A 379 -11.63 -37.80 12.88
N LYS A 380 -12.08 -38.36 14.01
CA LYS A 380 -13.39 -38.05 14.59
C LYS A 380 -13.23 -36.95 15.63
N LEU A 381 -13.94 -35.84 15.42
CA LEU A 381 -13.96 -34.66 16.29
C LEU A 381 -15.39 -34.44 16.81
N SER A 382 -15.53 -33.85 17.99
CA SER A 382 -16.82 -33.52 18.62
C SER A 382 -16.75 -32.09 19.17
N ALA A 383 -17.72 -31.28 18.78
CA ALA A 383 -17.87 -29.89 19.20
C ALA A 383 -18.80 -29.76 20.42
N ALA A 384 -18.87 -28.58 21.04
CA ALA A 384 -19.72 -28.34 22.19
C ALA A 384 -21.21 -28.20 21.82
N SER A 385 -21.51 -27.74 20.60
CA SER A 385 -22.87 -27.59 20.07
C SER A 385 -22.99 -28.01 18.60
N ALA A 386 -24.23 -28.16 18.13
CA ALA A 386 -24.51 -28.42 16.72
C ALA A 386 -24.05 -27.26 15.82
N ASP A 387 -24.24 -26.02 16.25
CA ASP A 387 -23.80 -24.82 15.55
C ASP A 387 -22.28 -24.75 15.48
N GLU A 388 -21.59 -25.08 16.59
CA GLU A 388 -20.13 -25.09 16.62
C GLU A 388 -19.57 -26.19 15.70
N ARG A 389 -20.21 -27.37 15.65
CA ARG A 389 -19.86 -28.44 14.70
C ARG A 389 -20.03 -27.95 13.26
N ASP A 390 -21.19 -27.36 12.94
CA ASP A 390 -21.52 -26.97 11.57
C ASP A 390 -20.61 -25.85 11.08
N THR A 391 -20.34 -24.85 11.93
CA THR A 391 -19.34 -23.81 11.65
C THR A 391 -17.91 -24.37 11.50
N TRP A 392 -17.52 -25.44 12.23
CA TRP A 392 -16.21 -26.10 12.05
C TRP A 392 -16.16 -26.82 10.71
N MET A 393 -17.25 -27.50 10.35
CA MET A 393 -17.33 -28.20 9.08
C MET A 393 -17.30 -27.23 7.91
N ASP A 394 -18.00 -26.10 7.99
CA ASP A 394 -18.03 -25.11 6.94
C ASP A 394 -16.68 -24.40 6.81
N ALA A 395 -16.02 -24.06 7.92
CA ALA A 395 -14.66 -23.53 7.90
C ALA A 395 -13.66 -24.54 7.28
N ILE A 396 -13.74 -25.82 7.64
CA ILE A 396 -12.86 -26.86 7.09
C ILE A 396 -13.14 -27.09 5.60
N ARG A 397 -14.41 -27.13 5.17
CA ARG A 397 -14.75 -27.21 3.74
C ARG A 397 -14.20 -26.00 3.01
N ALA A 398 -14.45 -24.80 3.56
CA ALA A 398 -13.95 -23.56 3.03
C ALA A 398 -12.42 -23.58 2.93
N SER A 399 -11.68 -24.13 3.89
CA SER A 399 -10.20 -24.23 3.89
C SER A 399 -9.64 -25.37 3.04
N VAL A 400 -10.45 -26.39 2.73
CA VAL A 400 -10.14 -27.41 1.71
C VAL A 400 -10.39 -26.86 0.29
N THR A 401 -11.32 -25.92 0.15
CA THR A 401 -11.65 -25.25 -1.12
C THR A 401 -10.99 -23.88 -1.31
N LYS A 402 -10.47 -23.29 -0.23
CA LYS A 402 -9.61 -22.12 -0.22
C LYS A 402 -8.22 -22.70 -0.33
N ASP A 403 -7.55 -22.46 -1.44
CA ASP A 403 -6.89 -21.17 -1.43
C ASP A 403 -6.83 -20.52 -2.80
N PRO A 404 -7.82 -19.71 -3.23
CA PRO A 404 -7.66 -18.93 -4.46
C PRO A 404 -6.41 -18.06 -4.47
N PHE A 405 -5.87 -17.63 -3.33
CA PHE A 405 -4.77 -16.68 -3.27
C PHE A 405 -3.40 -17.36 -3.25
N TYR A 406 -3.17 -18.32 -2.35
CA TYR A 406 -1.98 -19.18 -2.42
C TYR A 406 -2.04 -20.12 -3.61
N ASP A 407 -3.22 -20.57 -4.07
CA ASP A 407 -3.33 -21.21 -5.38
C ASP A 407 -3.02 -20.21 -6.47
N LEU A 408 -3.41 -18.93 -6.43
CA LEU A 408 -3.03 -17.96 -7.47
C LEU A 408 -1.52 -17.70 -7.49
N VAL A 409 -0.90 -17.49 -6.33
CA VAL A 409 0.56 -17.32 -6.19
C VAL A 409 1.30 -18.60 -6.56
N SER A 410 0.80 -19.78 -6.15
CA SER A 410 1.37 -21.08 -6.50
C SER A 410 1.12 -21.47 -7.96
N LEU A 411 -0.02 -21.08 -8.55
CA LEU A 411 -0.36 -21.27 -9.96
C LEU A 411 0.54 -20.40 -10.82
N ARG A 412 0.74 -19.13 -10.46
CA ARG A 412 1.70 -18.24 -11.12
C ARG A 412 3.13 -18.77 -10.97
N LYS A 413 3.54 -19.18 -9.77
CA LYS A 413 4.85 -19.82 -9.55
C LYS A 413 5.03 -21.08 -10.40
N ARG A 414 4.00 -21.94 -10.50
CA ARG A 414 4.01 -23.11 -11.41
C ARG A 414 4.11 -22.69 -12.87
N LYS A 415 3.36 -21.69 -13.33
CA LYS A 415 3.45 -21.18 -14.72
C LYS A 415 4.86 -20.66 -15.04
N VAL A 416 5.44 -19.85 -14.14
CA VAL A 416 6.78 -19.27 -14.28
C VAL A 416 7.85 -20.37 -14.34
N ILE A 417 7.74 -21.41 -13.52
CA ILE A 417 8.70 -22.53 -13.49
C ILE A 417 8.49 -23.47 -14.69
N CYS A 418 7.25 -23.79 -15.07
CA CYS A 418 6.96 -24.74 -16.16
C CYS A 418 7.13 -24.15 -17.56
N ASN A 419 6.99 -22.84 -17.76
CA ASN A 419 7.21 -22.21 -19.06
C ASN A 419 8.71 -22.09 -19.43
N ALA A 420 9.62 -22.46 -18.51
CA ALA A 420 11.06 -22.44 -18.72
C ALA A 420 11.61 -23.69 -19.42
N ASP A 421 10.80 -24.76 -19.60
CA ASP A 421 11.20 -25.96 -20.34
C ASP A 421 10.56 -26.03 -21.74
N PRO A 422 11.24 -25.49 -22.77
CA PRO A 422 11.02 -25.91 -24.15
C PRO A 422 12.32 -26.40 -24.80
N THR A 423 13.04 -27.33 -24.19
CA THR A 423 14.07 -28.13 -24.89
C THR A 423 14.21 -29.49 -24.21
N ASP A 424 13.64 -30.54 -24.79
CA ASP A 424 14.39 -31.69 -25.32
C ASP A 424 13.44 -32.89 -25.60
N LEU A 425 12.63 -32.80 -26.65
CA LEU A 425 11.92 -33.93 -27.25
C LEU A 425 11.90 -33.79 -28.78
N SER A 426 13.08 -33.65 -29.39
CA SER A 426 13.26 -33.86 -30.82
C SER A 426 14.67 -34.39 -31.08
N GLY A 427 14.88 -35.67 -30.83
CA GLY A 427 16.17 -36.31 -31.09
C GLY A 427 16.17 -37.79 -30.75
N ASN A 428 15.47 -38.60 -31.55
CA ASN A 428 15.90 -39.95 -31.93
C ASN A 428 14.92 -40.53 -32.96
N ASN A 429 15.17 -40.20 -34.22
CA ASN A 429 14.80 -41.01 -35.37
C ASN A 429 16.06 -41.17 -36.22
N THR A 430 16.81 -42.24 -35.96
CA THR A 430 17.62 -42.98 -36.94
C THR A 430 17.78 -44.40 -36.42
#